data_AF-A0A5K1A010-F1
#
_entry.id   AF-A0A5K1A010-F1
#
_cell.length_a   1.000
_cell.length_b   1.000
_cell.length_c   1.000
_cell.angle_alpha   90.00
_cell.angle_beta   90.00
_cell.angle_gamma   90.00
#
_symmetry.space_group_name_H-M   'P 1'
#
loop_
_entity.id
_entity.type
_entity.pdbx_description
1 polymer ?
#
loop_
_entity_poly.entity_id
_entity_poly.type
_entity_poly.pdbx_seq_one_letter_code
_entity_poly.pdbx_strand_id
1 'polypeptide(L)' 'NDATMLVFVIPHQFVEGVCKQLVGKVGPHVEAISLIKGMEIRKEGCLMMSSLITRILRINCCVLMGANLASE' A
#
# COMPACT_ATOMS: atom_id res chain seq x y z
N ASN A 1 -10.07 -10.19 -13.45
CA ASN A 1 -9.29 -9.08 -12.85
C ASN A 1 -7.90 -9.64 -12.74
N ASP A 2 -7.05 -9.33 -13.72
CA ASP A 2 -5.91 -10.19 -14.09
C ASP A 2 -4.56 -9.52 -13.75
N ALA A 3 -4.60 -8.49 -12.92
CA ALA A 3 -3.40 -7.81 -12.46
C ALA A 3 -2.56 -8.77 -11.61
N THR A 4 -1.28 -8.88 -11.91
CA THR A 4 -0.28 -9.61 -11.11
C THR A 4 0.46 -8.69 -10.13
N MET A 5 0.35 -7.36 -10.33
CA MET A 5 1.04 -6.35 -9.52
C MET A 5 0.16 -5.12 -9.26
N LEU A 6 0.18 -4.62 -8.02
CA LEU A 6 -0.48 -3.38 -7.59
C LEU A 6 0.54 -2.32 -7.20
N VAL A 7 0.43 -1.13 -7.80
CA VAL A 7 1.30 0.02 -7.49
C VAL A 7 0.50 1.04 -6.68
N PHE A 8 0.86 1.22 -5.40
CA PHE A 8 0.24 2.19 -4.51
C PHE A 8 0.98 3.53 -4.56
N VAL A 9 0.35 4.53 -5.19
CA VAL A 9 0.86 5.91 -5.34
C VAL A 9 -0.26 6.91 -5.07
N ILE A 10 -0.84 6.84 -3.87
CA ILE A 10 -1.94 7.69 -3.43
C ILE A 10 -1.58 8.38 -2.09
N PRO A 11 -2.26 9.48 -1.72
CA PRO A 11 -2.10 10.07 -0.40
C PRO A 11 -2.33 9.05 0.73
N HIS A 12 -1.47 9.06 1.75
CA HIS A 12 -1.45 8.05 2.81
C HIS A 12 -2.81 7.88 3.52
N GLN A 13 -3.56 8.96 3.69
CA GLN A 13 -4.89 8.98 4.33
C GLN A 13 -5.96 8.15 3.59
N PHE A 14 -5.76 7.84 2.31
CA PHE A 14 -6.72 7.07 1.51
C PHE A 14 -6.40 5.57 1.42
N VAL A 15 -5.21 5.15 1.86
CA VAL A 15 -4.72 3.76 1.70
C VAL A 15 -5.67 2.77 2.33
N GLU A 16 -6.09 3.00 3.59
CA GLU A 16 -6.98 2.07 4.30
C GLU A 16 -8.32 1.91 3.56
N GLY A 17 -8.90 3.02 3.09
CA GLY A 17 -10.17 3.02 2.36
C GLY A 17 -10.07 2.28 1.04
N VAL A 18 -9.01 2.52 0.26
CA VAL A 18 -8.77 1.82 -1.01
C VAL A 18 -8.54 0.33 -0.77
N CYS A 19 -7.71 -0.05 0.21
CA CYS A 19 -7.50 -1.45 0.54
C CYS A 19 -8.83 -2.14 0.92
N LYS A 20 -9.69 -1.52 1.73
CA LYS A 20 -11.01 -2.07 2.07
C LYS A 20 -11.89 -2.32 0.85
N GLN A 21 -11.86 -1.45 -0.15
CA GLN A 21 -12.63 -1.62 -1.40
C GLN A 21 -12.08 -2.74 -2.30
N LEU A 22 -10.79 -3.07 -2.17
CA LEU A 22 -10.09 -4.09 -2.94
C LEU A 22 -10.15 -5.49 -2.30
N VAL A 23 -10.56 -5.61 -1.03
CA VAL A 23 -10.73 -6.91 -0.35
C VAL A 23 -11.63 -7.82 -1.18
N GLY A 24 -11.18 -9.05 -1.41
CA GLY A 24 -11.90 -10.06 -2.21
C GLY A 24 -11.86 -9.85 -3.72
N LYS A 25 -11.24 -8.77 -4.22
CA LYS A 25 -11.08 -8.46 -5.65
C LYS A 25 -9.65 -8.62 -6.17
N VAL A 26 -8.72 -8.95 -5.28
CA VAL A 26 -7.29 -9.14 -5.53
C VAL A 26 -6.96 -10.62 -5.35
N GLY A 27 -6.29 -11.22 -6.34
CA GLY A 27 -5.89 -12.61 -6.28
C GLY A 27 -4.76 -12.86 -5.28
N PRO A 28 -4.61 -14.10 -4.78
CA PRO A 28 -3.59 -14.44 -3.77
C PRO A 28 -2.14 -14.36 -4.30
N HIS A 29 -1.96 -14.41 -5.61
CA HIS A 29 -0.64 -14.33 -6.27
C HIS A 29 -0.23 -12.89 -6.63
N VAL A 30 -1.06 -11.91 -6.31
CA VAL A 30 -0.79 -10.51 -6.64
C VAL A 30 0.24 -9.95 -5.68
N GLU A 31 1.26 -9.30 -6.22
CA GLU A 31 2.29 -8.60 -5.45
C GLU A 31 1.96 -7.10 -5.40
N ALA A 32 2.37 -6.40 -4.34
CA ALA A 32 2.20 -4.95 -4.23
C ALA A 32 3.53 -4.22 -4.09
N ILE A 33 3.57 -2.97 -4.55
CA ILE A 33 4.66 -2.03 -4.27
C ILE A 33 4.09 -0.67 -3.88
N SER A 34 4.58 -0.12 -2.77
CA SER A 34 4.18 1.19 -2.25
C SER A 34 5.25 2.25 -2.49
N LEU A 35 4.85 3.35 -3.13
CA LEU A 35 5.65 4.57 -3.30
C LEU A 35 5.24 5.66 -2.28
N ILE A 36 4.31 5.33 -1.40
CA ILE A 36 3.75 6.26 -0.42
C ILE A 36 4.80 6.55 0.65
N LYS A 37 5.27 7.80 0.68
CA LYS A 37 6.15 8.30 1.74
C LYS A 37 5.30 8.60 2.98
N GLY A 38 5.57 7.92 4.07
CA GLY A 38 4.94 8.19 5.36
C GLY A 38 4.56 6.94 6.14
N MET A 39 4.08 7.19 7.35
CA MET A 39 3.60 6.19 8.29
C MET A 39 2.42 6.75 9.07
N GLU A 40 1.56 5.85 9.55
CA GLU A 40 0.46 6.20 10.44
C GLU A 40 0.93 6.07 11.89
N ILE A 41 0.58 7.04 12.72
CA ILE A 41 0.84 6.97 14.16
C ILE A 41 -0.43 6.43 14.81
N ARG A 42 -0.33 5.25 15.42
CA ARG A 42 -1.41 4.63 16.20
C ARG A 42 -1.00 4.56 17.67
N LYS A 43 -1.95 4.21 18.55
CA LYS A 43 -1.66 4.05 19.99
C LYS A 43 -0.59 3.00 20.25
N GLU A 44 -0.51 1.98 19.39
CA GLU A 44 0.48 0.90 19.48
C GLU A 44 1.85 1.26 18.91
N GLY A 45 2.01 2.47 18.35
CA GLY A 45 3.23 2.94 17.70
C GLY A 45 3.04 3.27 16.22
N CYS A 46 4.16 3.36 15.50
CA CYS A 46 4.15 3.71 14.08
C CYS A 46 3.86 2.48 13.19
N LEU A 47 2.97 2.66 12.22
CA LEU A 47 2.60 1.67 11.22
C LEU A 47 2.99 2.16 9.82
N MET A 48 3.85 1.40 9.13
CA MET A 48 4.19 1.70 7.73
C MET A 48 3.01 1.42 6.80
N MET A 49 2.88 2.21 5.72
CA MET A 49 1.82 2.03 4.71
C MET A 49 1.87 0.66 4.04
N SER A 50 3.08 0.15 3.73
CA SER A 50 3.27 -1.21 3.21
C SER A 50 2.73 -2.28 4.17
N SER A 51 3.01 -2.15 5.47
CA SER A 51 2.48 -3.05 6.49
C SER A 51 0.96 -3.00 6.59
N LEU A 52 0.35 -1.84 6.42
CA LEU A 52 -1.11 -1.69 6.39
C LEU A 52 -1.71 -2.41 5.16
N ILE A 53 -1.12 -2.23 3.98
CA ILE A 53 -1.52 -2.90 2.73
C ILE A 53 -1.45 -4.42 2.90
N THR A 54 -0.32 -4.94 3.39
CA THR A 54 -0.14 -6.38 3.65
C THR A 54 -1.16 -6.93 4.63
N ARG A 55 -1.46 -6.20 5.72
CA ARG A 55 -2.44 -6.63 6.72
C ARG A 55 -3.86 -6.73 6.16
N ILE A 56 -4.29 -5.78 5.35
CA ILE A 56 -5.67 -5.72 4.84
C ILE A 56 -5.87 -6.65 3.65
N LEU A 57 -4.95 -6.61 2.67
CA LEU A 57 -5.10 -7.35 1.41
C LEU A 57 -4.51 -8.76 1.46
N ARG A 58 -3.76 -9.11 2.51
CA ARG A 58 -3.12 -10.43 2.67
C ARG A 58 -2.19 -10.81 1.52
N ILE A 59 -1.51 -9.81 0.96
CA ILE A 59 -0.49 -9.94 -0.07
C ILE A 59 0.83 -9.31 0.37
N ASN A 60 1.92 -9.74 -0.25
CA ASN A 60 3.23 -9.14 -0.07
C ASN A 60 3.24 -7.70 -0.61
N CYS A 61 3.92 -6.80 0.10
CA CYS A 61 4.05 -5.41 -0.32
C CYS A 61 5.50 -4.93 -0.16
N CYS A 62 6.19 -4.73 -1.27
CA CYS A 62 7.47 -4.04 -1.33
C CYS A 62 7.30 -2.52 -1.20
N VAL A 63 8.42 -1.81 -1.07
CA VAL A 63 8.46 -0.34 -1.06
C VAL A 63 9.48 0.16 -2.06
N LEU A 64 9.17 1.29 -2.69
CA LEU A 64 10.11 2.07 -3.49
C LEU A 64 10.23 3.45 -2.86
N MET A 65 11.37 3.72 -2.24
CA MET A 65 11.67 5.00 -1.59
C MET A 65 12.98 5.55 -2.14
N GLY A 66 13.04 6.87 -2.30
CA GLY A 66 14.22 7.56 -2.80
C GLY A 66 14.05 9.06 -2.71
N ALA A 67 15.11 9.80 -3.10
CA ALA A 67 15.07 11.24 -3.35
C ALA A 67 14.30 11.55 -4.65
N ASN A 68 13.12 10.96 -4.78
CA ASN A 68 12.24 11.12 -5.93
C ASN A 68 11.39 12.36 -5.64
N LEU A 69 11.74 13.46 -6.31
CA LEU A 69 10.84 14.56 -6.56
C LEU A 69 10.20 14.26 -7.90
N ALA A 70 8.87 14.06 -7.90
CA ALA A 70 8.13 14.21 -9.14
C ALA A 70 8.14 15.70 -9.46
N SER A 71 8.65 16.08 -10.62
CA SER A 71 8.33 17.38 -11.20
C SER A 71 6.83 17.39 -11.48
N GLU A 72 6.13 18.39 -10.93
CA GLU A 72 4.69 18.62 -11.17
C GLU A 72 4.40 18.91 -12.65
#